data_AF-A0AA97AVZ2-F1
#
_entry.id   AF-A0AA97AVZ2-F1
#
_cell.length_a   1.000
_cell.length_b   1.000
_cell.length_c   1.000
_cell.angle_alpha   90.00
_cell.angle_beta   90.00
_cell.angle_gamma   90.00
#
_symmetry.space_group_name_H-M   'P 1'
#
loop_
_entity.id
_entity.type
_entity.pdbx_description
1 polymer ?
#
loop_
_entity_poly.entity_id
_entity_poly.type
_entity_poly.pdbx_seq_one_letter_code
_entity_poly.pdbx_strand_id
1 'polypeptide(L)'
;MDELIYSKEEILSILRDINEFVVSLDQMNKVHHEFGEEAWKDEIIDYFQSARVSDRLAQVRSMLSKPFPSEIGPDDMDDLEREMQGVQYWTFKEYLAKKNGKG
;
A
#
# COMPACT_ATOMS: atom_id res chain seq x y z
N MET A 1 11.93 -25.80 0.26
CA MET A 1 10.81 -24.89 0.49
C MET A 1 11.32 -23.95 1.55
N ASP A 2 11.56 -22.70 1.16
CA ASP A 2 12.07 -21.71 2.10
C ASP A 2 10.90 -21.28 2.99
N GLU A 3 11.11 -21.36 4.30
CA GLU A 3 10.10 -21.00 5.29
C GLU A 3 10.34 -19.56 5.74
N LEU A 4 9.34 -18.69 5.54
CA LEU A 4 9.34 -17.34 6.08
C LEU A 4 8.82 -17.39 7.52
N ILE A 5 9.62 -16.88 8.46
CA ILE A 5 9.28 -16.88 9.89
C ILE A 5 8.90 -15.47 10.33
N TYR A 6 7.71 -15.35 10.91
CA TYR A 6 7.23 -14.12 11.54
C TYR A 6 6.86 -14.39 12.99
N SER A 7 7.13 -13.43 13.88
CA SER A 7 6.57 -13.47 15.24
C SER A 7 5.06 -13.22 15.21
N LYS A 8 4.36 -13.76 16.22
CA LYS A 8 2.94 -13.48 16.41
C LYS A 8 2.69 -11.98 16.54
N GLU A 9 3.59 -11.27 17.21
CA GLU A 9 3.52 -9.84 17.45
C GLU A 9 3.63 -9.04 16.15
N GLU A 10 4.57 -9.39 15.25
CA GLU A 10 4.71 -8.77 13.93
C GLU A 10 3.41 -8.96 13.11
N ILE A 11 2.88 -10.19 13.04
CA ILE A 11 1.65 -10.49 12.31
C ILE A 11 0.44 -9.75 12.90
N LEU A 12 0.29 -9.73 14.22
CA LEU A 12 -0.80 -8.99 14.86
C LEU A 12 -0.70 -7.49 14.62
N SER A 13 0.52 -6.93 14.61
CA SER A 13 0.72 -5.52 14.27
C SER A 13 0.28 -5.24 12.83
N ILE A 14 0.70 -6.07 11.86
CA ILE A 14 0.31 -5.94 10.46
C ILE A 14 -1.21 -6.03 10.30
N LEU A 15 -1.84 -7.03 10.91
CA LEU A 15 -3.28 -7.26 10.78
C LEU A 15 -4.11 -6.14 11.40
N ARG A 16 -3.64 -5.51 12.48
CA ARG A 16 -4.32 -4.36 13.08
C ARG A 16 -4.38 -3.17 12.11
N ASP A 17 -3.25 -2.84 11.48
CA ASP A 17 -3.18 -1.76 10.50
C ASP A 17 -4.05 -2.06 9.29
N ILE A 18 -3.92 -3.26 8.70
CA ILE A 18 -4.73 -3.66 7.55
C ILE A 18 -6.22 -3.65 7.89
N ASN A 19 -6.62 -4.19 9.04
CA ASN A 19 -8.02 -4.27 9.43
C ASN A 19 -8.62 -2.88 9.66
N GLU A 20 -7.89 -1.96 10.30
CA GLU A 20 -8.34 -0.58 10.44
C GLU A 20 -8.60 0.07 9.07
N PHE A 21 -7.68 -0.07 8.12
CA PHE A 21 -7.83 0.51 6.79
C PHE A 21 -9.02 -0.10 6.04
N VAL A 22 -9.12 -1.44 6.02
CA VAL A 22 -10.21 -2.13 5.32
C VAL A 22 -11.58 -1.74 5.89
N VAL A 23 -11.74 -1.77 7.22
CA VAL A 23 -13.01 -1.45 7.86
C VAL A 23 -13.35 0.04 7.69
N SER A 24 -12.38 0.93 7.83
CA SER A 24 -12.63 2.38 7.69
C SER A 24 -13.04 2.75 6.27
N LEU A 25 -12.34 2.22 5.26
CA LEU A 25 -12.64 2.47 3.85
C LEU A 25 -14.01 1.90 3.45
N ASP A 26 -14.40 0.74 3.99
CA ASP A 26 -15.75 0.19 3.80
C ASP A 26 -16.82 1.15 4.35
N GLN A 27 -16.63 1.67 5.56
CA GLN A 27 -17.58 2.61 6.16
C GLN A 27 -17.65 3.93 5.38
N MET A 28 -16.55 4.40 4.80
CA MET A 28 -16.52 5.61 3.98
C MET A 28 -17.35 5.50 2.70
N ASN A 29 -17.68 4.29 2.21
CA ASN A 29 -18.65 4.14 1.13
C ASN A 29 -20.03 4.70 1.49
N LYS A 30 -20.38 4.76 2.79
CA LYS A 30 -21.61 5.43 3.24
C LYS A 30 -21.57 6.94 2.97
N VAL A 31 -20.40 7.57 3.07
CA VAL A 31 -20.20 8.99 2.72
C VAL A 31 -20.52 9.20 1.24
N HIS A 32 -20.05 8.30 0.38
CA HIS A 32 -20.40 8.34 -1.05
C HIS A 32 -21.91 8.23 -1.28
N HIS A 33 -22.59 7.32 -0.57
CA HIS A 33 -24.03 7.13 -0.71
C HIS A 33 -24.87 8.31 -0.21
N GLU A 34 -24.46 8.95 0.89
CA GLU A 34 -25.24 10.02 1.55
C GLU A 34 -24.89 11.42 1.01
N PHE A 35 -23.62 11.66 0.66
CA PHE A 35 -23.10 13.00 0.35
C PHE A 35 -22.47 13.12 -1.05
N GLY A 36 -22.35 12.01 -1.79
CA GLY A 36 -21.85 12.00 -3.17
C GLY A 36 -20.33 11.87 -3.32
N GLU A 37 -19.88 11.86 -4.57
CA GLU A 37 -18.50 11.51 -4.95
C GLU A 37 -17.45 12.53 -4.45
N GLU A 38 -17.75 13.82 -4.49
CA GLU A 38 -16.80 14.86 -4.04
C GLU A 38 -16.53 14.77 -2.54
N ALA A 39 -17.58 14.68 -1.72
CA ALA A 39 -17.45 14.54 -0.27
C ALA A 39 -16.71 13.25 0.11
N TRP A 40 -16.97 12.15 -0.60
CA TRP A 40 -16.24 10.90 -0.41
C TRP A 40 -14.75 11.02 -0.75
N LYS A 41 -14.40 11.68 -1.86
CA LYS A 41 -12.98 11.91 -2.21
C LYS A 41 -12.26 12.74 -1.15
N ASP A 42 -12.90 13.80 -0.67
CA ASP A 42 -12.33 14.66 0.37
C ASP A 42 -12.11 13.88 1.67
N GLU A 43 -13.10 13.09 2.11
CA GLU A 43 -13.00 12.24 3.31
C GLU A 43 -11.90 11.19 3.18
N ILE A 44 -11.77 10.54 2.01
CA ILE A 44 -10.69 9.57 1.76
C ILE A 44 -9.32 10.25 1.88
N ILE A 45 -9.15 11.44 1.31
CA ILE A 45 -7.89 12.18 1.38
C ILE A 45 -7.58 12.58 2.83
N ASP A 46 -8.55 13.10 3.56
CA ASP A 46 -8.38 13.48 4.97
C ASP A 46 -8.00 12.27 5.82
N TYR A 47 -8.70 11.14 5.66
CA TYR A 47 -8.37 9.90 6.37
C TYR A 47 -6.97 9.40 6.06
N PHE A 48 -6.56 9.37 4.79
CA PHE A 48 -5.23 8.92 4.40
C PHE A 48 -4.12 9.75 5.08
N GLN A 49 -4.36 11.05 5.25
CA GLN A 49 -3.43 11.96 5.93
C GLN A 49 -3.48 11.79 7.45
N SER A 50 -4.67 11.87 8.05
CA SER A 50 -4.88 11.89 9.49
C SER A 50 -4.54 10.54 10.15
N ALA A 51 -4.88 9.43 9.50
CA ALA A 51 -4.54 8.08 9.96
C ALA A 51 -3.13 7.62 9.55
N ARG A 52 -2.39 8.48 8.82
CA ARG A 52 -1.03 8.23 8.30
C ARG A 52 -0.91 6.91 7.54
N VAL A 53 -1.88 6.64 6.66
CA VAL A 53 -2.03 5.35 5.97
C VAL A 53 -0.76 4.98 5.19
N SER A 54 -0.15 5.93 4.48
CA SER A 54 1.07 5.69 3.70
C SER A 54 2.26 5.23 4.57
N ASP A 55 2.47 5.87 5.72
CA ASP A 55 3.58 5.53 6.63
C ASP A 55 3.40 4.12 7.21
N ARG A 56 2.17 3.80 7.62
CA ARG A 56 1.83 2.49 8.19
C ARG A 56 1.89 1.40 7.14
N LEU A 57 1.45 1.63 5.90
CA LEU A 57 1.63 0.68 4.80
C LEU A 57 3.11 0.45 4.47
N ALA A 58 3.95 1.49 4.54
CA ALA A 58 5.40 1.33 4.39
C ALA A 58 5.98 0.46 5.51
N GLN A 59 5.52 0.65 6.76
CA GLN A 59 5.92 -0.19 7.89
C GLN A 59 5.44 -1.65 7.73
N VAL A 60 4.18 -1.85 7.33
CA VAL A 60 3.63 -3.18 7.02
C VAL A 60 4.47 -3.87 5.95
N ARG A 61 4.77 -3.19 4.85
CA ARG A 61 5.63 -3.71 3.79
C ARG A 61 7.01 -4.07 4.34
N SER A 62 7.64 -3.19 5.11
CA SER A 62 8.96 -3.46 5.70
C SER A 62 8.97 -4.70 6.60
N MET A 63 7.95 -4.86 7.46
CA MET A 63 7.82 -6.03 8.33
C MET A 63 7.59 -7.32 7.53
N LEU A 64 6.75 -7.27 6.49
CA LEU A 64 6.50 -8.41 5.62
C LEU A 64 7.72 -8.82 4.80
N SER A 65 8.51 -7.84 4.33
CA SER A 65 9.72 -8.07 3.53
C SER A 65 10.91 -8.56 4.35
N LYS A 66 10.94 -8.31 5.66
CA LYS A 66 12.10 -8.59 6.52
C LYS A 66 12.62 -10.05 6.47
N PRO A 67 11.78 -11.10 6.38
CA PRO A 67 12.29 -12.47 6.32
C PRO A 67 12.75 -12.92 4.93
N PHE A 68 12.57 -12.09 3.89
CA PHE A 68 13.04 -12.43 2.54
C PHE A 68 14.56 -12.32 2.46
N PRO A 69 15.24 -13.25 1.75
CA PRO A 69 16.66 -13.14 1.50
C PRO A 69 17.01 -11.86 0.75
N SER A 70 18.05 -11.17 1.19
CA SER A 70 18.59 -9.97 0.54
C SER A 70 19.88 -10.27 -0.22
N GLU A 71 20.13 -11.54 -0.55
CA GLU A 71 21.29 -11.94 -1.34
C GLU A 71 21.09 -11.50 -2.78
N ILE A 72 22.04 -10.74 -3.31
CA ILE A 72 21.98 -10.25 -4.68
C ILE A 72 22.43 -11.36 -5.63
N GLY A 73 21.53 -11.73 -6.55
CA GLY A 73 21.79 -12.74 -7.57
C GLY A 73 22.67 -12.24 -8.72
N PRO A 74 23.00 -13.11 -9.70
CA PRO A 74 23.80 -12.76 -10.87
C PRO A 74 23.21 -11.67 -11.78
N ASP A 75 21.94 -11.34 -11.62
CA ASP A 75 21.20 -10.33 -12.36
C ASP A 75 20.94 -9.04 -11.56
N ASP A 76 21.73 -8.83 -10.49
CA ASP A 76 21.75 -7.59 -9.70
C ASP A 76 20.43 -7.29 -8.97
N MET A 77 19.67 -8.34 -8.62
CA MET A 77 18.42 -8.24 -7.85
C MET A 77 18.41 -9.19 -6.66
N ASP A 78 17.80 -8.75 -5.55
CA ASP A 78 17.42 -9.66 -4.48
C ASP A 78 16.17 -10.49 -4.83
N ASP A 79 15.82 -11.45 -3.97
CA ASP A 79 14.68 -12.34 -4.19
C ASP A 79 13.36 -11.57 -4.26
N LEU A 80 13.19 -10.56 -3.39
CA LEU A 80 11.95 -9.79 -3.35
C LEU A 80 11.82 -8.88 -4.58
N GLU A 81 12.90 -8.23 -5.01
CA GLU A 81 12.96 -7.43 -6.24
C GLU A 81 12.60 -8.25 -7.47
N ARG A 82 13.10 -9.48 -7.54
CA ARG A 82 12.80 -10.45 -8.60
C ARG A 82 11.32 -10.83 -8.61
N GLU A 83 10.75 -11.16 -7.45
CA GLU A 83 9.33 -11.52 -7.34
C GLU A 83 8.38 -10.32 -7.57
N MET A 84 8.84 -9.10 -7.31
CA MET A 84 8.07 -7.87 -7.56
C MET A 84 8.19 -7.36 -9.00
N GLN A 85 8.94 -8.07 -9.86
CA GLN A 85 8.99 -7.73 -11.29
C GLN A 85 7.58 -7.76 -11.91
N GLY A 86 7.27 -6.73 -12.69
CA GLY A 86 5.99 -6.61 -13.38
C GLY A 86 4.90 -5.88 -12.57
N VAL A 87 5.10 -5.62 -11.28
CA VAL A 87 4.21 -4.74 -10.51
C VAL A 87 4.18 -3.36 -11.16
N GLN A 88 3.00 -2.89 -11.53
CA GLN A 88 2.80 -1.57 -12.11
C GLN A 88 2.65 -0.54 -10.99
N TYR A 89 3.51 0.47 -11.01
CA TYR A 89 3.45 1.59 -10.07
C TYR A 89 2.87 2.83 -10.75
N TRP A 90 2.08 3.59 -10.01
CA TRP A 90 1.73 4.93 -10.44
C TRP A 90 3.01 5.78 -10.55
N THR A 91 3.16 6.52 -11.65
CA THR A 91 4.30 7.43 -11.82
C THR A 91 3.88 8.87 -12.07
N PHE A 92 4.70 9.81 -11.59
CA PHE A 92 4.51 11.23 -11.89
C PHE A 92 4.56 11.50 -13.40
N LYS A 93 5.35 10.72 -14.15
CA LYS A 93 5.41 10.77 -15.62
C LYS A 93 4.05 10.50 -16.27
N GLU A 94 3.34 9.45 -15.84
CA GLU A 94 2.00 9.13 -16.35
C GLU A 94 0.99 10.23 -16.01
N TYR A 95 1.09 10.81 -14.81
CA TYR A 95 0.26 11.95 -14.43
C TYR A 95 0.48 13.15 -15.36
N LEU A 96 1.73 13.51 -15.63
CA LEU A 96 2.07 14.59 -16.57
C LEU A 96 1.54 14.31 -17.98
N ALA A 97 1.69 13.06 -18.45
CA ALA A 97 1.17 12.66 -19.76
C ALA A 97 -0.36 12.82 -19.85
N LYS A 98 -1.10 12.41 -18.81
CA LYS A 98 -2.57 12.59 -18.73
C LYS A 98 -2.98 14.06 -18.71
N LYS A 99 -2.19 14.92 -18.06
CA LYS A 99 -2.48 16.36 -17.98
C LYS A 99 -2.23 17.07 -19.30
N ASN A 100 -1.16 16.70 -20.00
CA ASN A 100 -0.74 17.34 -21.26
C ASN A 100 -1.49 16.82 -22.49
N GLY A 101 -2.06 15.61 -22.45
CA GLY A 101 -2.88 15.02 -23.52
C GLY A 101 -4.36 15.41 -23.51
N LYS A 102 -4.79 16.26 -22.56
CA LYS A 102 -6.14 16.84 -22.48
C LYS A 102 -6.14 18.33 -22.89
N GLY A 103 -5.45 18.64 -23.98
CA GLY A 103 -5.44 19.96 -24.63
C GLY A 103 -6.12 19.90 -25.99
#